data_AF-A0A7X9BQR8-F1
#
_entry.id   AF-A0A7X9BQR8-F1
#
_cell.length_a   1.000
_cell.length_b   1.000
_cell.length_c   1.000
_cell.angle_alpha   90.00
_cell.angle_beta   90.00
_cell.angle_gamma   90.00
#
_symmetry.space_group_name_H-M   'P 1'
#
loop_
_entity.id
_entity.type
_entity.pdbx_description
1 polymer ?
#
loop_
_entity_poly.entity_id
_entity_poly.type
_entity_poly.pdbx_seq_one_letter_code
_entity_poly.pdbx_strand_id
1 'polypeptide(L)' 'MLKGNERSKFLYETKALLPCQRKEMAINFIRKAKDLFDQELVLDAMYNQMDYKTMDTLTKTNYKQAIISLEFVLDKFK' A
#
# COMPACT_ATOMS: atom_id res chain seq x y z
N MET A 1 5.24 -13.28 -5.10
CA MET A 1 5.66 -12.81 -6.44
C MET A 1 4.44 -12.78 -7.35
N LEU A 2 4.07 -11.62 -7.89
CA LEU A 2 3.06 -11.54 -8.96
C LEU A 2 3.47 -12.50 -10.07
N LYS A 3 2.58 -13.40 -10.49
CA LYS A 3 2.87 -14.33 -11.60
C LYS A 3 3.23 -13.47 -12.80
N GLY A 4 4.32 -13.77 -13.54
CA GLY A 4 4.87 -12.88 -14.58
C GLY A 4 3.85 -12.38 -15.63
N ASN A 5 2.73 -13.07 -15.78
CA ASN A 5 1.57 -12.64 -16.57
C ASN A 5 0.86 -11.39 -16.04
N GLU A 6 0.69 -11.25 -14.73
CA GLU A 6 -0.06 -10.12 -14.13
C GLU A 6 0.73 -8.82 -14.24
N ARG A 7 2.06 -8.88 -14.02
CA ARG A 7 2.94 -7.72 -14.20
C ARG A 7 2.94 -7.25 -15.66
N SER A 8 3.01 -8.18 -16.60
CA SER A 8 3.01 -7.87 -18.04
C SER A 8 1.67 -7.28 -18.45
N LYS A 9 0.56 -7.89 -18.04
CA LYS A 9 -0.80 -7.40 -18.31
C LYS A 9 -1.02 -5.98 -17.79
N PHE A 10 -0.64 -5.72 -16.55
CA PHE A 10 -0.70 -4.40 -15.94
C PHE A 10 0.14 -3.36 -16.73
N LEU A 11 1.34 -3.73 -17.17
CA LEU A 11 2.19 -2.85 -17.97
C LEU A 11 1.58 -2.52 -19.34
N TYR A 12 0.94 -3.49 -19.99
CA TYR A 12 0.27 -3.28 -21.28
C TYR A 12 -0.97 -2.39 -21.15
N GLU A 13 -1.80 -2.64 -20.14
CA GLU A 13 -3.00 -1.84 -19.87
C GLU A 13 -2.67 -0.38 -19.54
N THR A 14 -1.57 -0.16 -18.81
CA THR A 14 -1.13 1.19 -18.42
C THR A 14 -0.36 1.94 -19.49
N LYS A 15 0.18 1.28 -20.52
CA LYS A 15 0.89 1.92 -21.64
C LYS A 15 -0.02 2.79 -22.51
N ALA A 16 -1.31 2.44 -22.62
CA ALA A 16 -2.30 3.18 -23.40
C ALA A 16 -2.73 4.51 -22.74
N LEU A 17 -2.39 4.72 -21.47
CA LEU A 17 -2.79 5.89 -20.71
C LEU A 17 -1.87 7.10 -20.98
N LEU A 18 -2.48 8.29 -20.99
CA LEU A 18 -1.74 9.54 -21.04
C LEU A 18 -0.88 9.74 -19.78
N PRO A 19 0.21 10.54 -19.84
CA PRO A 19 1.07 10.80 -18.68
C PRO A 19 0.32 11.27 -17.43
N CYS A 20 -0.68 12.15 -17.56
CA CYS A 20 -1.51 12.61 -16.45
C CYS A 20 -2.33 11.47 -15.82
N GLN A 21 -2.95 10.62 -16.64
CA GLN A 21 -3.74 9.47 -16.18
C GLN A 21 -2.87 8.44 -15.47
N ARG A 22 -1.64 8.23 -15.95
CA ARG A 22 -0.66 7.36 -15.27
C ARG A 22 -0.26 7.93 -13.90
N LYS A 23 -0.06 9.25 -13.80
CA LYS A 23 0.22 9.94 -12.53
C LYS A 23 -0.93 9.75 -11.54
N GLU A 24 -2.17 10.01 -11.95
CA GLU A 24 -3.36 9.83 -11.10
C GLU A 24 -3.53 8.38 -10.65
N MET A 25 -3.33 7.43 -11.56
CA MET A 25 -3.38 6.01 -11.24
C MET A 25 -2.31 5.62 -10.21
N ALA A 26 -1.08 6.11 -10.35
CA ALA A 26 -0.01 5.87 -9.38
C ALA A 26 -0.37 6.42 -8.00
N ILE A 27 -0.88 7.66 -7.93
CA ILE A 27 -1.34 8.28 -6.69
C ILE A 27 -2.45 7.43 -6.04
N ASN A 28 -3.42 6.96 -6.83
CA ASN A 28 -4.50 6.12 -6.33
C ASN A 28 -4.00 4.78 -5.78
N PHE A 29 -3.03 4.14 -6.44
CA PHE A 29 -2.46 2.90 -5.92
C PHE A 29 -1.69 3.10 -4.62
N ILE A 30 -0.92 4.19 -4.52
CA ILE A 30 -0.17 4.51 -3.30
C ILE A 30 -1.12 4.81 -2.13
N ARG A 31 -2.22 5.53 -2.38
CA ARG A 31 -3.28 5.76 -1.37
C ARG A 31 -3.90 4.46 -0.90
N LYS A 32 -4.33 3.59 -1.82
CA LYS A 32 -4.90 2.29 -1.48
C LYS A 32 -3.93 1.41 -0.70
N ALA A 33 -2.65 1.41 -1.06
CA ALA A 33 -1.63 0.66 -0.33
C ALA A 33 -1.46 1.18 1.10
N LYS A 34 -1.45 2.50 1.29
CA LYS A 34 -1.42 3.12 2.62
C LYS A 34 -2.64 2.69 3.45
N ASP A 35 -3.83 2.83 2.88
CA ASP A 35 -5.08 2.49 3.58
C ASP A 35 -5.11 1.02 4.02
N LEU A 36 -4.57 0.10 3.21
CA LEU A 36 -4.44 -1.32 3.58
C LEU A 36 -3.50 -1.52 4.78
N PHE A 37 -2.35 -0.84 4.82
CA PHE A 37 -1.46 -0.92 5.98
C PHE A 37 -2.09 -0.36 7.25
N ASP A 38 -2.84 0.74 7.15
CA ASP A 38 -3.59 1.31 8.27
C ASP A 38 -4.67 0.35 8.77
N GLN A 39 -5.42 -0.30 7.87
CA GLN A 39 -6.43 -1.30 8.22
C GLN A 39 -5.85 -2.48 9.00
N GLU A 40 -4.72 -3.02 8.55
CA GLU A 40 -4.05 -4.13 9.25
C GLU A 40 -3.62 -3.74 10.67
N LEU A 41 -3.15 -2.51 10.88
CA LEU A 41 -2.82 -2.01 12.22
C LEU A 41 -4.05 -1.85 13.12
N VAL A 42 -5.20 -1.46 12.55
CA VAL A 42 -6.47 -1.38 13.28
C VAL A 42 -6.95 -2.78 13.65
N LEU A 43 -6.91 -3.73 12.71
CA LEU A 43 -7.28 -5.12 12.97
C LEU A 43 -6.40 -5.72 14.07
N ASP A 44 -5.09 -5.53 14.00
CA ASP A 44 -4.16 -5.96 15.06
C ASP A 44 -4.54 -5.35 16.43
N ALA A 45 -4.89 -4.06 16.46
CA ALA A 45 -5.33 -3.42 17.71
C ALA A 45 -6.64 -4.05 18.25
N MET A 46 -7.59 -4.41 17.38
CA MET A 46 -8.83 -5.08 17.77
C MET A 46 -8.58 -6.51 18.28
N TYR A 47 -7.74 -7.29 17.60
CA TYR A 47 -7.40 -8.65 18.04
C TYR A 47 -6.66 -8.67 19.38
N ASN A 48 -5.79 -7.70 19.62
CA ASN A 48 -5.11 -7.55 20.90
C ASN A 48 -6.08 -7.26 22.06
N GLN A 49 -7.26 -6.67 21.82
CA GLN A 49 -8.30 -6.50 22.85
C GLN A 49 -8.98 -7.82 23.23
N MET A 50 -8.88 -8.84 22.37
CA MET A 50 -9.44 -10.18 22.58
C MET A 50 -8.38 -11.17 23.08
N ASP A 51 -7.26 -10.68 23.61
CA ASP A 51 -6.08 -11.47 24.01
C ASP A 51 -5.49 -12.35 22.88
N TYR A 52 -5.78 -12.02 21.62
CA TYR A 52 -5.28 -12.75 20.46
C TYR A 52 -4.03 -12.06 19.90
N LYS A 53 -2.89 -12.74 19.95
CA LYS A 53 -1.61 -12.21 19.47
C LYS A 53 -1.51 -12.34 17.95
N THR A 54 -1.71 -11.23 17.24
CA THR A 54 -1.69 -11.19 15.77
C THR A 54 -0.33 -10.78 15.18
N MET A 55 0.17 -9.58 15.51
CA MET A 55 1.45 -9.09 15.00
C MET A 55 2.46 -8.88 16.13
N ASP A 56 3.73 -9.10 15.79
CA ASP A 56 4.84 -8.72 16.66
C ASP A 56 5.21 -7.24 16.51
N THR A 57 6.02 -6.74 17.45
CA THR A 57 6.46 -5.34 17.48
C THR A 57 7.25 -4.94 16.23
N LEU A 58 8.05 -5.85 15.67
CA LEU A 58 8.86 -5.59 14.49
C LEU A 58 7.96 -5.38 13.25
N THR A 59 7.00 -6.26 13.04
CA THR A 59 6.00 -6.18 11.95
C THR A 59 5.21 -4.88 12.08
N LYS A 60 4.73 -4.55 13.28
CA LYS A 60 4.01 -3.30 13.55
C LYS A 60 4.85 -2.06 13.23
N THR A 61 6.13 -2.09 13.56
CA THR A 61 7.07 -0.99 13.26
C THR A 61 7.30 -0.85 11.76
N ASN A 62 7.45 -1.97 11.04
CA ASN A 62 7.61 -1.98 9.59
C ASN A 62 6.38 -1.39 8.87
N TYR A 63 5.16 -1.72 9.33
CA TYR A 63 3.92 -1.18 8.76
C TYR A 63 3.85 0.34 8.94
N LYS A 64 4.14 0.84 10.15
CA LYS A 64 4.21 2.28 10.43
C LYS A 64 5.25 2.99 9.56
N GLN A 65 6.43 2.41 9.39
CA GLN A 65 7.47 2.98 8.54
C GLN A 65 7.08 2.97 7.05
N ALA A 66 6.37 1.92 6.59
CA ALA A 66 5.85 1.84 5.24
C ALA A 66 4.81 2.95 4.99
N ILE A 67 3.90 3.20 5.92
CA ILE A 67 2.92 4.30 5.84
C ILE A 67 3.63 5.66 5.68
N ILE A 68 4.60 5.97 6.55
CA ILE A 68 5.39 7.22 6.47
C ILE A 68 6.08 7.35 5.10
N SER A 69 6.65 6.25 4.60
CA SER A 69 7.34 6.25 3.31
C SER A 69 6.37 6.49 2.14
N LEU A 70 5.17 5.91 2.19
CA LEU A 70 4.12 6.13 1.18
C LEU A 70 3.60 7.57 1.22
N GLU A 71 3.43 8.15 2.41
CA GLU A 71 3.07 9.57 2.56
C GLU A 71 4.12 10.50 1.96
N PHE A 72 5.40 10.25 2.24
CA PHE A 72 6.50 11.02 1.65
C PHE A 72 6.45 10.97 0.12
N VAL A 73 6.20 9.79 -0.45
CA VAL A 73 6.08 9.64 -1.91
C VAL A 73 4.87 10.40 -2.44
N LEU A 74 3.70 10.32 -1.78
CA LEU A 74 2.50 11.08 -2.19
C LEU A 74 2.76 12.59 -2.19
N ASP A 75 3.51 13.11 -1.22
CA ASP A 75 3.87 14.52 -1.17
C ASP A 75 4.78 14.94 -2.33
N LYS A 76 5.59 14.04 -2.90
CA LYS A 76 6.38 14.32 -4.12
C LYS A 76 5.54 14.36 -5.40
N PHE A 77 4.32 13.81 -5.37
CA PHE A 77 3.40 13.85 -6.50
C PHE A 77 2.48 15.07 -6.48
N LYS A 78 2.40 15.81 -5.38
CA LYS A 78 1.76 17.14 -5.30
C LYS A 78 2.55 18.14 -6.15
#